data_AF-A0A970Q3N0-F1
#
_entry.id   AF-A0A970Q3N0-F1
#
_cell.length_a   1.000
_cell.length_b   1.000
_cell.length_c   1.000
_cell.angle_alpha   90.00
_cell.angle_beta   90.00
_cell.angle_gamma   90.00
#
_symmetry.space_group_name_H-M   'P 1'
#
loop_
_entity.id
_entity.type
_entity.pdbx_description
1 polymer ?
#
loop_
_entity_poly.entity_id
_entity_poly.type
_entity_poly.pdbx_seq_one_letter_code
_entity_poly.pdbx_strand_id
1 'polypeptide(L)'
;MKYLYERVSYLRGLADGLQISEDTKEGKLLIQIVDVLEEFADAVNELAEVHDELDEYVECIDEDLADVEEEVFDDLYDDDYDDYDEEEEFIEVECPHCEHTVFVEEEVLEDEDADIICPNCHEPIYLDFEDEDDDEDDDEEDS
;
A
#
# COMPACT_ATOMS: atom_id res chain seq x y z
N MET A 1 2.69 13.53 -29.07
CA MET A 1 1.41 12.91 -29.49
C MET A 1 0.89 13.34 -30.89
N LYS A 2 1.76 13.38 -31.91
CA LYS A 2 1.47 13.99 -33.23
C LYS A 2 0.25 13.46 -33.98
N TYR A 3 -0.12 12.19 -33.76
CA TYR A 3 -1.21 11.54 -34.47
C TYR A 3 -2.58 12.19 -34.24
N LEU A 4 -2.84 12.71 -33.04
CA LEU A 4 -4.14 13.33 -32.73
C LEU A 4 -4.27 14.68 -33.46
N TYR A 5 -3.23 15.51 -33.41
CA TYR A 5 -3.18 16.79 -34.12
C TYR A 5 -3.29 16.62 -35.64
N GLU A 6 -2.63 15.61 -36.21
CA GLU A 6 -2.73 15.26 -37.63
C GLU A 6 -4.16 14.88 -38.03
N ARG A 7 -4.87 14.16 -37.17
CA ARG A 7 -6.28 13.77 -37.41
C ARG A 7 -7.23 14.96 -37.32
N VAL A 8 -7.04 15.85 -36.35
CA VAL A 8 -7.86 17.07 -36.23
C VAL A 8 -7.60 18.00 -37.42
N SER A 9 -6.34 18.17 -37.82
CA SER A 9 -5.96 18.91 -39.03
C SER A 9 -6.59 18.30 -40.29
N TYR A 10 -6.65 16.98 -40.39
CA TYR A 10 -7.35 16.29 -41.47
C TYR A 10 -8.86 16.58 -41.46
N LEU A 11 -9.52 16.58 -40.29
CA LEU A 11 -10.93 16.92 -40.16
C LEU A 11 -11.22 18.37 -40.57
N ARG A 12 -10.34 19.31 -40.19
CA ARG A 12 -10.38 20.72 -40.64
C ARG A 12 -10.34 20.80 -42.16
N GLY A 13 -9.34 20.16 -42.78
CA GLY A 13 -9.21 20.13 -44.24
C GLY A 13 -10.38 19.43 -44.96
N LEU A 14 -10.98 18.42 -44.33
CA LEU A 14 -12.17 17.76 -44.86
C LEU A 14 -13.40 18.66 -44.80
N ALA A 15 -13.59 19.41 -43.70
CA ALA A 15 -14.67 20.38 -43.56
C ALA A 15 -14.57 21.49 -44.62
N ASP A 16 -13.36 22.00 -44.87
CA ASP A 16 -13.08 22.96 -45.94
C ASP A 16 -13.38 22.37 -47.32
N GLY A 17 -12.91 21.15 -47.58
CA GLY A 17 -13.10 20.46 -48.87
C GLY A 17 -14.57 20.13 -49.17
N LEU A 18 -15.37 19.86 -48.15
CA LEU A 18 -16.82 19.65 -48.25
C LEU A 18 -17.62 20.97 -48.32
N GLN A 19 -16.95 22.13 -48.24
CA GLN A 19 -17.58 23.44 -48.25
C GLN A 19 -18.63 23.59 -47.13
N ILE A 20 -18.32 23.08 -45.93
CA ILE A 20 -19.18 23.26 -44.77
C ILE A 20 -19.26 24.76 -44.46
N SER A 21 -20.44 25.34 -44.67
CA SER A 21 -20.66 26.77 -44.47
C SER A 21 -21.08 27.08 -43.03
N GLU A 22 -20.41 28.06 -42.44
CA GLU A 22 -20.80 28.69 -41.17
C GLU A 22 -22.14 29.43 -41.24
N ASP A 23 -22.80 29.55 -42.39
CA ASP A 23 -24.12 30.19 -42.48
C ASP A 23 -25.25 29.25 -42.07
N THR A 24 -24.98 27.94 -42.08
CA THR A 24 -25.93 26.90 -41.67
C THR A 24 -25.78 26.57 -40.19
N LYS A 25 -26.88 26.16 -39.53
CA LYS A 25 -26.84 25.78 -38.11
C LYS A 25 -25.93 24.57 -37.90
N GLU A 26 -26.02 23.62 -38.82
CA GLU A 26 -25.27 22.38 -38.83
C GLU A 26 -23.78 22.65 -39.09
N GLY A 27 -23.45 23.52 -40.05
CA GLY A 27 -22.06 23.86 -40.36
C GLY A 27 -21.36 24.62 -39.25
N LYS A 28 -22.05 25.57 -38.58
CA LYS A 28 -21.53 26.20 -37.35
C LYS A 28 -21.20 25.16 -36.28
N LEU A 29 -22.10 24.22 -36.04
CA LEU A 29 -21.89 23.17 -35.03
C LEU A 29 -20.69 22.30 -35.39
N LEU A 30 -20.56 21.87 -36.65
CA LEU A 30 -19.46 21.01 -37.09
C LEU A 30 -18.10 21.70 -37.00
N ILE A 31 -18.01 22.97 -37.41
CA ILE A 31 -16.76 23.74 -37.30
C ILE A 31 -16.36 23.91 -35.83
N GLN A 32 -17.31 24.26 -34.97
CA GLN A 32 -17.04 24.38 -33.52
C GLN A 32 -16.62 23.04 -32.89
N ILE A 33 -17.15 21.91 -33.34
CA ILE A 33 -16.68 20.59 -32.89
C ILE A 33 -15.22 20.38 -33.29
N VAL A 34 -14.84 20.75 -34.51
CA VAL A 34 -13.44 20.63 -34.97
C VAL A 34 -12.52 21.55 -34.18
N ASP A 35 -12.92 22.79 -33.90
CA ASP A 35 -12.15 23.74 -33.09
C ASP A 35 -11.92 23.19 -31.67
N VAL A 36 -12.99 22.69 -31.02
CA VAL A 36 -12.88 22.07 -29.69
C VAL A 36 -11.96 20.85 -29.74
N LEU A 37 -12.04 20.01 -30.77
CA LEU A 37 -11.13 18.87 -30.93
C LEU A 37 -9.65 19.29 -31.07
N GLU A 38 -9.37 20.48 -31.61
CA GLU A 38 -8.01 21.03 -31.69
C GLU A 38 -7.52 21.44 -30.30
N GLU A 39 -8.35 22.13 -29.51
CA GLU A 39 -8.05 22.45 -28.12
C GLU A 39 -7.82 21.18 -27.27
N PHE A 40 -8.62 20.13 -27.49
CA PHE A 40 -8.39 18.83 -26.86
C PHE A 40 -7.06 18.22 -27.29
N ALA A 41 -6.68 18.34 -28.57
CA ALA A 41 -5.41 17.79 -29.04
C ALA A 41 -4.21 18.50 -28.40
N ASP A 42 -4.29 19.82 -28.21
CA ASP A 42 -3.26 20.61 -27.55
C ASP A 42 -3.18 20.26 -26.05
N ALA A 43 -4.30 20.26 -25.34
CA ALA A 43 -4.36 19.95 -23.91
C ALA A 43 -3.84 18.54 -23.59
N VAL A 44 -4.15 17.56 -24.45
CA VAL A 44 -3.65 16.19 -24.27
C VAL A 44 -2.15 16.11 -24.57
N ASN A 45 -1.62 16.90 -25.51
CA ASN A 45 -0.18 16.93 -25.76
C ASN A 45 0.58 17.57 -24.58
N GLU A 46 0.09 18.68 -24.03
CA GLU A 46 0.64 19.29 -22.81
C GLU A 46 0.60 18.31 -21.63
N LEU A 47 -0.50 17.57 -21.46
CA LEU A 47 -0.59 16.57 -20.40
C LEU A 47 0.47 15.46 -20.54
N ALA A 48 0.79 15.03 -21.75
CA ALA A 48 1.86 14.04 -21.93
C ALA A 48 3.25 14.60 -21.64
N GLU A 49 3.52 15.87 -21.96
CA GLU A 49 4.79 16.49 -21.61
C GLU A 49 4.97 16.53 -20.08
N VAL A 50 3.92 16.91 -19.34
CA VAL A 50 3.93 16.85 -17.87
C VAL A 50 4.04 15.43 -17.33
N HIS A 51 3.43 14.45 -18.00
CA HIS A 51 3.54 13.04 -17.62
C HIS A 51 4.97 12.52 -17.79
N ASP A 52 5.62 12.86 -18.91
CA ASP A 52 7.01 12.48 -19.17
C ASP A 52 7.93 13.08 -18.08
N GLU A 53 7.71 14.35 -17.67
CA GLU A 53 8.44 14.96 -16.55
C GLU A 53 8.18 14.27 -15.19
N LEU A 54 6.94 13.81 -14.96
CA LEU A 54 6.59 13.08 -13.75
C LEU A 54 7.25 11.70 -13.73
N ASP A 55 7.31 11.01 -14.86
CA ASP A 55 7.98 9.71 -14.99
C ASP A 55 9.47 9.85 -14.62
N GLU A 56 10.15 10.88 -15.12
CA GLU A 56 11.55 11.17 -14.73
C GLU A 56 11.67 11.41 -13.22
N TYR A 57 10.74 12.15 -12.61
CA TYR A 57 10.75 12.39 -11.17
C TYR A 57 10.52 11.12 -10.34
N VAL A 58 9.65 10.22 -10.81
CA VAL A 58 9.40 8.92 -10.16
C VAL A 58 10.64 8.03 -10.26
N GLU A 59 11.32 8.00 -11.41
CA GLU A 59 12.59 7.28 -11.56
C GLU A 59 13.64 7.80 -10.57
N CYS A 60 13.77 9.12 -10.39
CA CYS A 60 14.66 9.67 -9.38
C CYS A 60 14.30 9.24 -7.95
N ILE A 61 13.01 9.18 -7.60
CA ILE A 61 12.59 8.71 -6.28
C ILE A 61 12.93 7.23 -6.10
N ASP A 62 12.75 6.41 -7.13
CA ASP A 62 13.07 4.99 -7.08
C ASP A 62 14.58 4.78 -6.84
N GLU A 63 15.43 5.54 -7.54
CA GLU A 63 16.88 5.55 -7.32
C GLU A 63 17.24 5.99 -5.89
N ASP A 64 16.68 7.12 -5.42
CA ASP A 64 16.94 7.62 -4.07
C ASP A 64 16.49 6.61 -2.98
N LEU A 65 15.39 5.89 -3.20
CA LEU A 65 14.92 4.86 -2.29
C LEU A 65 15.79 3.61 -2.31
N ALA A 66 16.32 3.22 -3.47
CA ALA A 66 17.27 2.12 -3.57
C ALA A 66 18.57 2.43 -2.80
N ASP A 67 19.06 3.66 -2.89
CA ASP A 67 20.24 4.10 -2.11
C ASP A 67 19.98 4.05 -0.59
N VAL A 68 18.76 4.43 -0.16
CA VAL A 68 18.35 4.31 1.25
C VAL A 68 18.21 2.84 1.67
N GLU A 69 17.70 1.99 0.79
CA GLU A 69 17.60 0.56 1.06
C GLU A 69 19.00 -0.05 1.27
N GLU A 70 19.98 0.30 0.41
CA GLU A 70 21.37 -0.13 0.58
C GLU A 70 21.94 0.38 1.91
N GLU A 71 21.85 1.67 2.23
CA GLU A 71 22.41 2.19 3.49
C GLU A 71 21.76 1.61 4.76
N VAL A 72 20.45 1.28 4.71
CA VAL A 72 19.71 0.79 5.90
C VAL A 72 19.76 -0.73 6.03
N PHE A 73 19.72 -1.46 4.91
CA PHE A 73 19.59 -2.91 4.90
C PHE A 73 20.86 -3.66 4.48
N ASP A 74 21.83 -3.05 3.80
CA ASP A 74 23.07 -3.75 3.40
C ASP A 74 23.93 -4.12 4.63
N ASP A 75 23.88 -3.34 5.71
CA ASP A 75 24.46 -3.68 7.02
C ASP A 75 23.70 -4.80 7.78
N LEU A 76 22.49 -5.18 7.33
CA LEU A 76 21.70 -6.29 7.90
C LEU A 76 21.91 -7.62 7.16
N TYR A 77 22.57 -7.61 6.00
CA TYR A 77 22.75 -8.78 5.13
C TYR A 77 24.20 -9.24 4.94
N ASP A 78 25.20 -8.60 5.57
CA ASP A 78 26.59 -9.09 5.61
C ASP A 78 26.90 -9.82 6.94
N ASP A 79 26.64 -11.14 6.91
CA ASP A 79 27.47 -12.18 7.55
C ASP A 79 27.42 -12.42 9.08
N ASP A 80 26.24 -12.39 9.75
CA ASP A 80 26.01 -13.19 10.99
C ASP A 80 24.55 -13.29 11.50
N TYR A 81 23.51 -13.15 10.66
CA TYR A 81 22.13 -13.46 11.08
C TYR A 81 21.79 -14.96 10.94
N ASP A 82 22.70 -15.81 11.45
CA ASP A 82 22.45 -17.23 11.76
C ASP A 82 22.41 -17.42 13.31
N ASP A 83 22.24 -16.32 14.07
CA ASP A 83 22.12 -16.32 15.54
C ASP A 83 21.16 -15.22 16.09
N TYR A 84 20.22 -14.73 15.29
CA TYR A 84 19.00 -14.12 15.82
C TYR A 84 17.82 -15.05 15.53
N ASP A 85 18.03 -16.32 15.92
CA ASP A 85 16.98 -17.22 16.38
C ASP A 85 16.81 -17.01 17.90
N GLU A 86 16.97 -15.78 18.38
CA GLU A 86 16.13 -15.28 19.46
C GLU A 86 14.81 -14.90 18.77
N GLU A 87 14.07 -15.92 18.31
CA GLU A 87 12.62 -15.80 18.16
C GLU A 87 12.16 -15.33 19.54
N GLU A 88 12.00 -14.02 19.72
CA GLU A 88 11.15 -13.49 20.79
C GLU A 88 9.79 -14.16 20.52
N GLU A 89 9.51 -15.26 21.24
CA GLU A 89 8.31 -16.07 21.04
C GLU A 89 7.12 -15.20 21.46
N PHE A 90 6.51 -14.51 20.50
CA PHE A 90 5.32 -13.72 20.74
C PHE A 90 4.09 -14.63 20.72
N ILE A 91 3.32 -14.60 21.80
CA ILE A 91 2.04 -15.31 21.93
C ILE A 91 0.89 -14.34 21.62
N GLU A 92 -0.05 -14.81 20.80
CA GLU A 92 -1.31 -14.10 20.53
C GLU A 92 -2.29 -14.29 21.69
N VAL A 93 -2.61 -13.20 22.38
CA VAL A 93 -3.54 -13.17 23.51
C VAL A 93 -4.74 -12.31 23.16
N GLU A 94 -5.95 -12.85 23.30
CA GLU A 94 -7.18 -12.08 23.10
C GLU A 94 -7.60 -11.37 24.40
N CYS A 95 -7.74 -10.04 24.36
CA CYS A 95 -8.15 -9.28 25.52
C CYS A 95 -9.61 -9.62 25.94
N PRO A 96 -9.87 -10.08 27.17
CA PRO A 96 -11.22 -10.49 27.61
C PRO A 96 -12.20 -9.32 27.75
N HIS A 97 -11.69 -8.09 27.78
CA HIS A 97 -12.49 -6.88 27.97
C HIS A 97 -12.96 -6.25 26.66
N CYS A 98 -12.22 -6.43 25.56
CA CYS A 98 -12.49 -5.75 24.30
C CYS A 98 -12.27 -6.59 23.03
N GLU A 99 -11.95 -7.88 23.17
CA GLU A 99 -11.79 -8.85 22.05
C GLU A 99 -10.71 -8.42 21.05
N HIS A 100 -9.75 -7.59 21.48
CA HIS A 100 -8.61 -7.19 20.67
C HIS A 100 -7.45 -8.16 20.89
N THR A 101 -6.91 -8.70 19.81
CA THR A 101 -5.70 -9.53 19.82
C THR A 101 -4.49 -8.65 20.14
N VAL A 102 -3.74 -9.04 21.18
CA VAL A 102 -2.51 -8.42 21.65
C VAL A 102 -1.39 -9.46 21.48
N PHE A 103 -0.22 -9.01 21.04
CA PHE A 103 0.97 -9.84 20.95
C PHE A 103 1.83 -9.57 22.19
N VAL A 104 2.15 -10.61 22.95
CA VAL A 104 2.90 -10.54 24.21
C VAL A 104 4.11 -11.47 24.12
N GLU A 105 5.26 -11.01 24.60
CA GLU A 105 6.49 -11.82 24.70
C GLU A 105 6.31 -12.95 25.71
N GLU A 106 6.72 -14.17 25.37
CA GLU A 106 6.59 -15.36 26.24
C GLU A 106 7.29 -15.17 27.60
N GLU A 107 8.45 -14.50 27.64
CA GLU A 107 9.17 -14.20 28.90
C GLU A 107 8.32 -13.40 29.90
N VAL A 108 7.45 -12.50 29.40
CA VAL A 108 6.55 -11.68 30.24
C VAL A 108 5.40 -12.53 30.80
N LEU A 109 5.09 -13.66 30.17
CA LEU A 109 4.08 -14.62 30.63
C LEU A 109 4.63 -15.59 31.67
N GLU A 110 5.94 -15.85 31.66
CA GLU A 110 6.63 -16.66 32.69
C GLU A 110 6.77 -15.91 34.03
N ASP A 111 6.77 -14.58 33.99
CA ASP A 111 6.79 -13.74 35.19
C ASP A 111 5.38 -13.62 35.81
N GLU A 112 5.11 -14.39 36.87
CA GLU A 112 3.82 -14.38 37.62
C GLU A 112 3.37 -12.99 38.14
N ASP A 113 4.30 -12.02 38.21
CA ASP A 113 4.06 -10.65 38.68
C ASP A 113 3.92 -9.61 37.53
N ALA A 114 3.90 -10.03 36.27
CA ALA A 114 3.82 -9.12 35.12
C ALA A 114 2.38 -8.63 34.83
N ASP A 115 2.15 -7.32 34.96
CA ASP A 115 0.89 -6.68 34.59
C ASP A 115 0.81 -6.39 33.08
N ILE A 116 0.16 -7.26 32.30
CA ILE A 116 -0.08 -7.03 30.87
C ILE A 116 -1.25 -6.07 30.69
N ILE A 117 -1.02 -4.89 30.10
CA ILE A 117 -2.08 -3.88 29.87
C ILE A 117 -2.51 -3.90 28.41
N CYS A 118 -3.82 -4.07 28.17
CA CYS A 118 -4.34 -4.02 26.80
C CYS A 118 -4.17 -2.62 26.17
N PRO A 119 -3.58 -2.48 24.97
CA PRO A 119 -3.41 -1.18 24.31
C PRO A 119 -4.72 -0.56 23.81
N ASN A 120 -5.78 -1.35 23.65
CA ASN A 120 -7.07 -0.88 23.13
C ASN A 120 -7.99 -0.37 24.24
N CYS A 121 -8.11 -1.09 25.37
CA CYS A 121 -9.01 -0.72 26.46
C CYS A 121 -8.30 -0.21 27.73
N HIS A 122 -6.97 -0.34 27.81
CA HIS A 122 -6.15 0.00 28.97
C HIS A 122 -6.54 -0.73 30.27
N GLU A 123 -7.29 -1.83 30.16
CA GLU A 123 -7.57 -2.72 31.27
C GLU A 123 -6.51 -3.84 31.31
N PRO A 124 -6.12 -4.31 32.52
CA PRO A 124 -5.16 -5.40 32.67
C PRO A 124 -5.74 -6.71 32.13
N ILE A 125 -4.91 -7.49 31.44
CA ILE A 125 -5.22 -8.82 30.95
C ILE A 125 -4.72 -9.82 32.00
N TYR A 126 -5.64 -10.60 32.57
CA TYR A 126 -5.32 -11.69 33.49
C TYR A 126 -5.40 -13.01 32.73
N LEU A 127 -4.29 -13.75 32.70
CA LEU A 127 -4.21 -15.08 32.11
C LEU A 127 -4.15 -16.08 33.26
N ASP A 128 -5.26 -16.81 33.47
CA ASP A 128 -5.27 -17.94 34.40
C ASP A 128 -4.69 -19.15 33.67
N PHE A 129 -3.40 -19.42 33.88
CA PHE A 129 -2.80 -20.71 33.53
C PHE A 129 -3.27 -21.72 34.59
N GLU A 130 -4.33 -22.49 34.30
CA GLU A 130 -4.66 -23.65 35.14
C GLU A 130 -3.59 -24.72 34.92
N ASP A 131 -2.71 -24.91 35.90
CA ASP A 131 -1.74 -26.01 35.95
C ASP A 131 -2.48 -27.37 35.85
N GLU A 132 -2.52 -27.99 34.67
CA GLU A 132 -2.94 -29.39 34.50
C GLU A 132 -1.82 -30.34 34.97
N ASP A 133 -1.36 -30.22 36.22
CA ASP A 133 -0.45 -31.16 36.88
C ASP A 133 -0.99 -31.49 38.28
N ASP A 134 -2.06 -32.27 38.36
CA ASP A 134 -2.44 -32.96 39.61
C ASP A 134 -3.40 -34.13 39.32
N ASP A 135 -2.84 -35.33 39.11
CA ASP A 135 -3.48 -36.61 39.37
C ASP A 135 -2.38 -37.70 39.54
N GLU A 136 -1.45 -37.50 40.49
CA GLU A 136 -0.69 -38.60 41.11
C GLU A 136 -1.38 -39.06 42.42
N ASP A 137 -1.65 -40.37 42.44
CA ASP A 137 -1.67 -41.30 43.58
C ASP A 137 -2.84 -41.33 44.59
N ASP A 138 -3.48 -42.51 44.66
CA ASP A 138 -3.44 -43.50 45.78
C ASP A 138 -4.70 -44.40 45.69
N ASP A 139 -4.65 -45.73 45.68
CA ASP A 139 -4.34 -46.69 46.76
C ASP A 139 -4.60 -48.10 46.15
N GLU A 140 -3.99 -49.25 46.50
CA GLU A 140 -3.71 -49.79 47.83
C GLU A 140 -2.79 -51.03 47.67
N GLU A 141 -1.75 -51.16 48.52
CA GLU A 141 -1.02 -52.40 48.77
C GLU A 141 -1.94 -53.46 49.42
N ASP A 142 -1.85 -54.74 49.03
CA ASP A 142 -1.51 -55.80 49.99
C ASP A 142 -1.15 -57.14 49.30
N SER A 143 0.04 -57.65 49.66
CA SER A 143 0.47 -59.06 49.82
C SER A 143 0.06 -60.17 48.83
#